data_AF-A0AA49JA41-F1
#
_entry.id   AF-A0AA49JA41-F1
#
_cell.length_a   1.000
_cell.length_b   1.000
_cell.length_c   1.000
_cell.angle_alpha   90.00
_cell.angle_beta   90.00
_cell.angle_gamma   90.00
#
_symmetry.space_group_name_H-M   'P 1'
#
loop_
_entity.id
_entity.type
_entity.pdbx_description
1 polymer ?
#
loop_
_entity_poly.entity_id
_entity_poly.type
_entity_poly.pdbx_seq_one_letter_code
_entity_poly.pdbx_strand_id
1 'polypeptide(L)' 'MMKKLLLMLSFILVASFSWAQDRTVSGTVTDADGPLPGVNVIVKGITQGTTTHLDGNYKLSVPADAEAL' A
#
# COMPACT_ATOMS: atom_id res chain seq x y z
N MET A 1 -33.49 11.71 21.26
CA MET A 1 -32.45 12.65 20.77
C MET A 1 -31.03 12.13 21.04
N MET A 2 -30.71 11.72 22.28
CA MET A 2 -29.38 11.23 22.67
C MET A 2 -28.87 10.00 21.88
N LYS A 3 -29.73 9.04 21.51
CA LYS A 3 -29.33 7.88 20.70
C LYS A 3 -28.85 8.24 19.28
N LYS A 4 -29.44 9.28 18.67
CA LYS A 4 -29.03 9.76 17.35
C LYS A 4 -27.68 10.48 17.41
N LEU A 5 -27.45 11.22 18.50
CA LEU A 5 -26.17 11.88 18.77
C LEU A 5 -25.05 10.85 19.00
N LEU A 6 -25.33 9.78 19.74
CA LEU A 6 -24.38 8.69 19.97
C LEU A 6 -23.99 7.98 18.65
N LEU A 7 -24.97 7.74 17.78
CA LEU A 7 -24.75 7.17 16.44
C LEU A 7 -23.89 8.09 15.56
N MET A 8 -24.18 9.40 15.52
CA MET A 8 -23.37 10.37 14.77
C MET A 8 -21.92 10.44 15.31
N LEU A 9 -21.75 10.45 16.63
CA LEU A 9 -20.42 10.49 17.25
C LEU A 9 -19.62 9.21 16.93
N SER A 10 -20.27 8.03 16.95
CA SER A 10 -19.61 6.78 16.55
C SER A 10 -19.15 6.79 15.10
N PHE A 11 -19.94 7.39 14.20
CA PHE A 11 -19.61 7.49 12.77
C PHE A 11 -18.40 8.41 12.52
N ILE A 12 -18.33 9.54 13.24
CA ILE A 12 -17.20 10.47 13.20
C ILE A 12 -15.92 9.80 13.73
N LEU A 13 -16.03 9.01 14.80
CA LEU A 13 -14.89 8.30 15.38
C LEU A 13 -14.30 7.29 14.39
N VAL A 14 -15.14 6.52 13.70
CA VAL A 14 -14.71 5.52 12.71
C VAL A 14 -14.08 6.17 11.47
N ALA A 15 -14.65 7.29 10.99
CA ALA A 15 -14.11 8.04 9.85
C ALA A 15 -12.71 8.63 10.12
N SER A 16 -12.37 8.87 11.39
CA SER A 16 -11.04 9.36 11.78
C SER A 16 -9.93 8.32 11.59
N PHE A 17 -10.28 7.03 11.48
CA PHE A 17 -9.31 5.94 11.24
C PHE A 17 -9.09 5.63 9.75
N SER A 18 -9.77 6.32 8.82
CA SER A 18 -9.68 6.02 7.39
C SER A 18 -8.37 6.46 6.71
N TRP A 19 -7.48 7.14 7.45
CA TRP A 19 -6.24 7.72 6.91
C TRP A 19 -5.05 6.73 6.88
N ALA A 20 -5.24 5.49 7.33
CA ALA A 20 -4.19 4.47 7.46
C ALA A 20 -4.37 3.25 6.53
N GLN A 21 -5.08 3.38 5.41
CA GLN A 21 -5.19 2.29 4.44
C GLN A 21 -3.95 2.22 3.55
N ASP A 22 -3.14 1.18 3.74
CA ASP A 22 -2.08 0.85 2.79
C ASP A 22 -2.66 0.54 1.41
N ARG A 23 -2.00 1.05 0.37
CA ARG A 23 -2.27 0.73 -1.03
C ARG A 23 -1.43 -0.46 -1.44
N THR A 24 -2.04 -1.48 -2.04
CA THR A 24 -1.28 -2.57 -2.63
C THR A 24 -0.91 -2.22 -4.07
N VAL A 25 0.39 -2.23 -4.38
CA VAL A 25 0.93 -2.11 -5.73
C VAL A 25 1.49 -3.47 -6.16
N SER A 26 1.19 -3.88 -7.37
CA SER A 26 1.70 -5.13 -7.93
C SER A 26 2.10 -4.96 -9.38
N GLY A 27 3.09 -5.73 -9.83
CA GLY A 27 3.54 -5.73 -11.21
C GLY A 27 4.59 -6.80 -11.46
N THR A 28 5.25 -6.70 -12.60
CA THR A 28 6.34 -7.59 -13.01
C THR A 28 7.53 -6.74 -13.44
N VAL A 29 8.72 -7.09 -12.97
CA VAL A 29 9.97 -6.45 -13.41
C VAL A 29 10.56 -7.26 -14.55
N THR A 30 10.86 -6.60 -15.68
CA THR A 30 11.35 -7.24 -16.90
C THR A 30 12.51 -6.46 -17.53
N ASP A 31 13.40 -7.19 -18.19
CA ASP A 31 14.45 -6.74 -19.11
C ASP A 31 14.00 -7.01 -20.58
N ALA A 32 14.79 -6.59 -21.56
CA ALA A 32 14.72 -7.08 -22.94
C ALA A 32 14.77 -8.63 -23.05
N ASP A 33 15.49 -9.30 -22.16
CA ASP A 33 15.65 -10.76 -22.16
C ASP A 33 14.54 -11.53 -21.40
N GLY A 34 13.72 -10.85 -20.59
CA GLY A 34 12.60 -11.46 -19.85
C GLY A 34 12.44 -11.00 -18.40
N PRO A 35 11.63 -11.71 -17.58
CA PRO A 35 11.37 -11.33 -16.19
C PRO A 35 12.61 -11.42 -15.29
N LEU A 36 12.74 -10.49 -14.35
CA LEU A 36 13.90 -10.38 -13.46
C LEU A 36 13.55 -10.83 -12.03
N PRO A 37 14.00 -12.04 -11.60
CA PRO A 37 13.82 -12.51 -10.23
C PRO A 37 14.88 -11.92 -9.29
N GLY A 38 14.53 -11.78 -8.00
CA GLY A 38 15.48 -11.35 -6.97
C GLY A 38 15.82 -9.85 -6.96
N VAL A 39 15.07 -9.03 -7.69
CA VAL A 39 15.26 -7.57 -7.73
C VAL A 39 14.48 -6.92 -6.59
N ASN A 40 15.06 -5.88 -5.97
CA ASN A 40 14.40 -5.12 -4.91
C ASN A 40 13.56 -3.98 -5.49
N VAL A 41 12.28 -3.93 -5.11
CA VAL A 41 11.34 -2.85 -5.40
C VAL A 41 11.12 -2.08 -4.10
N ILE A 42 11.55 -0.82 -4.05
CA ILE A 42 11.53 0.01 -2.84
C ILE A 42 10.66 1.23 -3.08
N VAL A 43 9.80 1.57 -2.12
CA VAL A 43 9.02 2.81 -2.17
C VAL A 43 9.94 4.01 -1.96
N LYS A 44 9.89 4.97 -2.87
CA LYS A 44 10.75 6.16 -2.79
C LYS A 44 10.49 6.93 -1.49
N GLY A 45 11.55 7.26 -0.77
CA GLY A 45 11.49 8.07 0.46
C GLY A 45 11.29 7.28 1.76
N ILE A 46 11.02 5.97 1.70
CA ILE A 46 10.90 5.11 2.88
C ILE A 46 11.70 3.80 2.71
N THR A 47 11.93 3.07 3.81
CA THR A 47 12.69 1.80 3.81
C THR A 47 11.83 0.58 3.47
N GLN A 48 10.57 0.77 3.11
CA GLN A 48 9.67 -0.32 2.78
C GLN A 48 9.84 -0.76 1.32
N GLY A 49 9.94 -2.06 1.12
CA GLY A 49 10.11 -2.66 -0.19
C GLY A 49 9.76 -4.14 -0.20
N THR A 50 9.87 -4.74 -1.37
CA THR A 50 9.67 -6.17 -1.59
C THR A 50 10.68 -6.67 -2.62
N THR A 51 10.87 -7.98 -2.68
CA THR A 51 11.76 -8.62 -3.66
C THR A 51 10.92 -9.38 -4.68
N THR A 52 11.30 -9.32 -5.95
CA THR A 52 10.58 -10.02 -7.01
C THR A 52 10.71 -11.54 -6.88
N HIS A 53 9.63 -12.26 -7.20
CA HIS A 53 9.58 -13.72 -7.24
C HIS A 53 10.30 -14.29 -8.48
N LEU A 54 10.33 -15.63 -8.61
CA LEU A 54 11.02 -16.34 -9.71
C LEU A 54 10.54 -15.97 -11.10
N ASP A 55 9.30 -15.49 -11.22
CA ASP A 55 8.67 -15.02 -12.45
C ASP A 55 8.74 -13.49 -12.62
N GLY A 56 9.54 -12.82 -11.79
CA GLY A 56 9.69 -11.36 -11.77
C GLY A 56 8.51 -10.60 -11.17
N ASN A 57 7.48 -11.29 -10.67
CA ASN A 57 6.31 -10.64 -10.09
C ASN A 57 6.63 -10.03 -8.71
N TYR A 58 5.91 -8.96 -8.35
CA TYR A 58 5.99 -8.38 -7.01
C TYR A 58 4.62 -7.91 -6.53
N LYS A 59 4.47 -7.88 -5.21
CA LYS A 59 3.34 -7.26 -4.50
C LYS A 59 3.90 -6.48 -3.31
N LEU A 60 3.58 -5.20 -3.22
CA LEU A 60 4.11 -4.26 -2.24
C LEU A 60 2.97 -3.49 -1.58
N SER A 61 2.95 -3.50 -0.24
CA SER A 61 2.09 -2.62 0.54
C SER A 61 2.77 -1.26 0.63
N VAL A 62 2.10 -0.21 0.18
CA VAL A 62 2.60 1.16 0.15
C VAL A 62 1.72 2.04 1.04
N PRO A 63 2.30 2.70 2.04
CA PRO A 63 1.59 3.64 2.90
C PRO A 63 0.90 4.76 2.11
N ALA A 64 -0.21 5.28 2.64
CA ALA A 64 -0.98 6.33 2.01
C ALA A 64 -0.20 7.65 1.86
N ASP A 65 0.79 7.89 2.72
CA ASP A 65 1.66 9.07 2.78
C ASP A 65 2.92 8.97 1.89
N ALA A 66 3.11 7.86 1.17
CA ALA A 66 4.22 7.74 0.23
C ALA A 66 4.10 8.77 -0.91
N GLU A 67 5.11 9.64 -1.02
CA GLU A 67 5.13 10.86 -1.82
C GLU A 67 5.25 10.61 -3.34
N ALA A 68 5.71 9.42 -3.75
CA ALA A 68 5.72 8.98 -5.14
C ALA A 68 5.72 7.45 -5.26
N LEU A 69 4.88 6.91 -6.15
CA LEU A 69 4.94 5.54 -6.64
C LEU A 69 5.83 5.45 -7.89
#